data_AF-A0A1E4RN35-F1
#
_entry.id   AF-A0A1E4RN35-F1
#
_cell.length_a   1.000
_cell.length_b   1.000
_cell.length_c   1.000
_cell.angle_alpha   90.00
_cell.angle_beta   90.00
_cell.angle_gamma   90.00
#
_symmetry.space_group_name_H-M   'P 1'
#
loop_
_entity.id
_entity.type
_entity.pdbx_description
1 polymer ?
#
loop_
_entity_poly.entity_id
_entity_poly.type
_entity_poly.pdbx_seq_one_letter_code
_entity_poly.pdbx_strand_id
1 'polypeptide(L)'
;MMFLRNIGIFNRSLLQRSVRFNSNSTFKINWPEYFRLKKINNRLNVGSGAVTGTMGVLMTLGGLANVEIDPEKPILGLDPMITFVGLLLIGGLLGYLVGPTFGNTIFKLSYKKHLPQYNAMDKIFLQKVKVNRVNPSSQSFSNPVPDYYGERIYSLKDYKQWLRDCNAFRRKSQEFL
;
A
#
# COMPACT_ATOMS: atom_id res chain seq x y z
N MET A 1 -4.74 47.23 47.75
CA MET A 1 -4.40 45.87 47.28
C MET A 1 -4.85 45.79 45.82
N MET A 2 -4.04 46.19 44.82
CA MET A 2 -3.13 45.29 44.05
C MET A 2 -3.82 43.94 43.76
N PHE A 3 -4.14 43.57 42.53
CA PHE A 3 -3.18 43.31 41.44
C PHE A 3 -3.74 43.53 40.03
N LEU A 4 -2.82 43.95 39.15
CA LEU A 4 -2.94 44.17 37.72
C LEU A 4 -2.98 42.86 36.90
N ARG A 5 -3.69 42.95 35.77
CA ARG A 5 -3.44 42.37 34.42
C ARG A 5 -2.50 41.14 34.29
N ASN A 6 -2.95 40.15 33.52
CA ASN A 6 -2.25 39.80 32.27
C ASN A 6 -3.06 38.89 31.34
N ILE A 7 -3.38 39.41 30.14
CA ILE A 7 -3.83 38.64 28.98
C ILE A 7 -2.56 38.15 28.29
N GLY A 8 -2.30 36.84 28.39
CA GLY A 8 -1.18 36.20 27.70
C GLY A 8 -1.48 35.98 26.23
N ILE A 9 -1.16 36.94 25.38
CA ILE A 9 -1.07 36.76 23.93
C ILE A 9 0.17 35.91 23.65
N PHE A 10 -0.01 34.63 23.32
CA PHE A 10 1.08 33.75 22.87
C PHE A 10 1.57 34.20 21.49
N ASN A 11 2.61 35.03 21.49
CA ASN A 11 3.31 35.46 20.29
C ASN A 11 4.22 34.33 19.79
N ARG A 12 3.73 33.44 18.91
CA ARG A 12 4.58 32.49 18.16
C ARG A 12 5.10 33.15 16.88
N SER A 13 5.97 34.15 17.03
CA SER A 13 6.87 34.56 15.96
C SER A 13 8.02 33.55 15.85
N LEU A 14 7.71 32.32 15.43
CA LEU A 14 8.74 31.41 14.95
C LEU A 14 9.16 31.92 13.57
N LEU A 15 10.27 32.63 13.56
CA LEU A 15 11.09 32.91 12.38
C LEU A 15 11.07 31.68 11.47
N GLN A 16 10.30 31.77 10.40
CA GLN A 16 10.32 30.82 9.31
C GLN A 16 11.63 31.05 8.54
N ARG A 17 12.74 30.62 9.15
CA ARG A 17 14.01 30.51 8.48
C ARG A 17 13.81 29.42 7.44
N SER A 18 13.63 29.83 6.18
CA SER A 18 13.63 28.93 5.04
C SER A 18 15.02 28.31 4.96
N VAL A 19 15.19 27.16 5.62
CA VAL A 19 16.39 26.34 5.45
C VAL A 19 16.34 25.84 4.01
N ARG A 20 17.06 26.54 3.11
CA ARG A 20 17.36 26.01 1.79
C ARG A 20 18.24 24.78 2.01
N PHE A 21 17.67 23.61 1.76
CA PHE A 21 18.45 22.36 1.72
C PHE A 21 19.40 22.44 0.53
N ASN A 22 20.64 22.81 0.78
CA ASN A 22 21.69 22.72 -0.22
C ASN A 22 22.10 21.25 -0.34
N SER A 23 21.68 20.59 -1.43
CA SER A 23 21.95 19.18 -1.67
C SER A 23 23.36 19.00 -2.22
N ASN A 24 24.35 18.91 -1.33
CA ASN A 24 25.68 18.44 -1.73
C ASN A 24 25.58 16.96 -2.18
N SER A 25 26.12 16.72 -3.37
CA SER A 25 25.90 15.59 -4.27
C SER A 25 26.43 14.26 -3.74
N THR A 26 25.49 13.37 -3.40
CA THR A 26 25.62 11.91 -3.48
C THR A 26 24.29 11.34 -3.95
N PHE A 27 23.82 11.72 -5.15
CA PHE A 27 22.67 11.10 -5.85
C PHE A 27 21.53 10.62 -4.90
N LYS A 28 20.96 11.53 -4.09
CA LYS A 28 19.87 11.23 -3.15
C LYS A 28 18.54 11.57 -3.79
N ILE A 29 17.68 10.56 -4.00
CA ILE A 29 16.28 10.77 -4.42
C ILE A 29 15.52 11.58 -3.35
N ASN A 30 14.72 12.56 -3.78
CA ASN A 30 13.90 13.37 -2.87
C ASN A 30 12.64 12.59 -2.42
N TRP A 31 12.06 12.93 -1.26
CA TRP A 31 10.86 12.28 -0.71
C TRP A 31 9.66 12.27 -1.67
N PRO A 32 9.30 13.37 -2.36
CA PRO A 32 8.20 13.34 -3.33
C PRO A 32 8.43 12.35 -4.46
N GLU A 33 9.68 12.23 -4.92
CA GLU A 33 10.04 11.30 -6.01
C GLU A 33 10.01 9.84 -5.52
N TYR A 34 10.50 9.58 -4.29
CA TYR A 34 10.33 8.26 -3.66
C TYR A 34 8.85 7.86 -3.58
N PHE A 35 7.99 8.75 -3.09
CA PHE A 35 6.56 8.46 -2.98
C PHE A 35 5.89 8.25 -4.34
N ARG A 36 6.32 8.99 -5.37
CA ARG A 36 5.89 8.78 -6.76
C ARG A 36 6.27 7.37 -7.25
N LEU A 37 7.53 6.96 -7.06
CA LEU A 37 8.00 5.62 -7.43
C LEU A 37 7.27 4.51 -6.65
N LYS A 38 7.06 4.68 -5.34
CA LYS A 38 6.27 3.74 -4.52
C LYS A 38 4.85 3.57 -5.06
N LYS A 39 4.20 4.67 -5.47
CA LYS A 39 2.87 4.65 -6.07
C LYS A 39 2.86 3.92 -7.42
N ILE A 40 3.87 4.15 -8.26
CA ILE A 40 4.01 3.48 -9.55
C ILE A 40 4.23 1.97 -9.35
N ASN A 41 5.14 1.59 -8.45
CA ASN A 41 5.39 0.18 -8.11
C ASN A 41 4.09 -0.52 -7.66
N ASN A 42 3.34 0.09 -6.74
CA ASN A 42 2.07 -0.48 -6.29
C ASN A 42 1.05 -0.63 -7.44
N ARG A 43 0.94 0.37 -8.32
CA ARG A 43 0.03 0.31 -9.47
C ARG A 43 0.42 -0.77 -10.47
N LEU A 44 1.72 -0.98 -10.70
CA LEU A 44 2.20 -2.05 -11.56
C LEU A 44 1.90 -3.43 -10.95
N ASN A 45 2.07 -3.59 -9.64
CA ASN A 45 1.76 -4.86 -8.96
C ASN A 45 0.25 -5.18 -9.00
N VAL A 46 -0.62 -4.20 -8.71
CA VAL A 46 -2.07 -4.40 -8.79
C VAL A 46 -2.54 -4.60 -10.24
N GLY A 47 -2.02 -3.80 -11.17
CA GLY A 47 -2.38 -3.87 -12.59
C GLY A 47 -1.94 -5.18 -13.25
N SER A 48 -0.72 -5.65 -12.95
CA SER A 48 -0.23 -6.95 -13.43
C SER A 48 -1.05 -8.11 -12.89
N GLY A 49 -1.52 -8.06 -11.64
CA GLY A 49 -2.50 -8.99 -11.08
C GLY A 49 -3.75 -9.09 -11.96
N ALA A 50 -4.39 -7.94 -12.26
CA ALA A 50 -5.58 -7.94 -13.10
C ALA A 50 -5.33 -8.50 -14.51
N VAL A 51 -4.23 -8.10 -15.16
CA VAL A 51 -3.89 -8.56 -16.52
C VAL A 51 -3.62 -10.06 -16.56
N THR A 52 -2.81 -10.57 -15.63
CA THR A 52 -2.47 -12.00 -15.57
C THR A 52 -3.64 -12.86 -15.11
N GLY A 53 -4.54 -12.34 -14.28
CA GLY A 53 -5.80 -12.99 -13.95
C GLY A 53 -6.68 -13.18 -15.18
N THR A 54 -6.88 -12.13 -15.97
CA THR A 54 -7.61 -12.22 -17.25
C THR A 54 -6.94 -13.21 -18.20
N MET A 55 -5.60 -13.16 -18.31
CA MET A 55 -4.84 -14.11 -19.13
C MET A 55 -5.03 -15.55 -18.64
N GLY A 56 -5.06 -15.79 -17.33
CA GLY A 56 -5.32 -17.10 -16.73
C GLY A 56 -6.70 -17.63 -17.10
N VAL A 57 -7.74 -16.80 -17.05
CA VAL A 57 -9.09 -17.16 -17.52
C VAL A 57 -9.06 -17.54 -19.00
N LEU A 58 -8.42 -16.72 -19.86
CA LEU A 58 -8.35 -16.99 -21.30
C LEU A 58 -7.59 -18.28 -21.62
N MET A 59 -6.49 -18.56 -20.91
CA MET A 59 -5.73 -19.80 -21.06
C MET A 59 -6.56 -21.02 -20.64
N THR A 60 -7.25 -20.94 -19.51
CA THR A 60 -8.15 -22.02 -19.06
C THR A 60 -9.31 -22.21 -20.01
N LEU A 61 -9.92 -21.13 -20.50
CA LEU A 61 -10.98 -21.20 -21.51
C LEU A 61 -10.49 -21.87 -22.80
N GLY A 62 -9.31 -21.50 -23.29
CA GLY A 62 -8.70 -22.14 -24.46
C GLY A 62 -8.42 -23.63 -24.26
N GLY A 63 -8.02 -24.03 -23.05
CA GLY A 63 -7.86 -25.44 -22.69
C GLY A 63 -9.18 -26.20 -22.67
N LEU A 64 -10.21 -25.61 -22.07
CA LEU A 64 -11.55 -26.20 -21.94
C LEU A 64 -12.33 -26.22 -23.26
N ALA A 65 -12.03 -25.32 -24.20
CA ALA A 65 -12.69 -25.28 -25.52
C ALA A 65 -12.48 -26.56 -26.34
N ASN A 66 -11.45 -27.34 -26.05
CA ASN A 66 -11.13 -28.60 -26.74
C ASN A 66 -11.69 -29.83 -25.99
N VAL A 67 -12.40 -29.65 -24.87
CA VAL A 67 -12.95 -30.74 -24.08
C VAL A 67 -14.39 -30.99 -24.51
N GLU A 68 -14.67 -32.21 -24.98
CA GLU A 68 -16.04 -32.64 -25.26
C GLU A 68 -16.84 -32.78 -23.96
N ILE A 69 -18.06 -32.22 -23.96
CA ILE A 69 -18.92 -32.17 -22.78
C ILE A 69 -20.03 -33.22 -22.95
N ASP A 70 -20.05 -34.19 -22.04
CA ASP A 70 -21.18 -35.11 -21.87
C ASP A 70 -22.04 -34.63 -20.69
N PRO A 71 -23.23 -34.05 -20.92
CA PRO A 71 -24.06 -33.47 -19.87
C PRO A 71 -24.64 -34.52 -18.90
N GLU A 72 -24.62 -35.80 -19.26
CA GLU A 72 -25.19 -36.86 -18.42
C GLU A 72 -24.20 -37.41 -17.39
N LYS A 73 -22.90 -37.10 -17.55
CA LYS A 73 -21.84 -37.61 -16.69
C LYS A 73 -21.33 -36.51 -15.74
N PRO A 74 -21.56 -36.65 -14.42
CA PRO A 74 -21.05 -35.68 -13.47
C PRO A 74 -19.52 -35.75 -13.41
N ILE A 75 -18.87 -34.58 -13.31
CA ILE A 75 -17.43 -34.45 -13.15
C ILE A 75 -17.17 -34.17 -11.66
N LEU A 76 -16.43 -35.06 -10.99
CA LEU A 76 -16.17 -34.96 -9.54
C LEU A 76 -17.46 -34.91 -8.68
N GLY A 77 -18.55 -35.53 -9.14
CA GLY A 77 -19.85 -35.50 -8.48
C GLY A 77 -20.60 -34.17 -8.61
N LEU A 78 -20.08 -33.25 -9.41
CA LEU A 78 -20.72 -31.97 -9.75
C LEU A 78 -21.23 -32.00 -11.19
N ASP A 79 -22.22 -31.15 -11.45
CA ASP A 79 -22.68 -30.88 -12.81
C ASP A 79 -21.52 -30.35 -13.67
N PRO A 80 -21.39 -30.77 -14.94
CA PRO A 80 -20.35 -30.30 -15.83
C PRO A 80 -20.26 -28.78 -15.93
N MET A 81 -21.37 -28.04 -16.01
CA MET A 81 -21.31 -26.57 -16.14
C MET A 81 -20.69 -25.93 -14.90
N ILE A 82 -21.05 -26.41 -13.70
CA ILE A 82 -20.48 -25.91 -12.44
C ILE A 82 -18.98 -26.17 -12.39
N THR A 83 -18.55 -27.36 -12.81
CA THR A 83 -17.12 -27.72 -12.83
C THR A 83 -16.32 -26.81 -13.74
N PHE A 84 -16.82 -26.51 -14.95
CA PHE A 84 -16.14 -25.64 -15.90
C PHE A 84 -16.05 -24.20 -15.40
N VAL A 85 -17.12 -23.65 -14.84
CA VAL A 85 -17.09 -22.31 -14.21
C VAL A 85 -16.08 -22.31 -13.05
N GLY A 86 -16.07 -23.36 -12.23
CA GLY A 86 -15.08 -23.53 -11.16
C GLY A 86 -13.64 -23.54 -11.67
N LEU A 87 -13.36 -24.27 -12.76
CA LEU A 87 -12.05 -24.31 -13.37
C LEU A 87 -11.63 -22.95 -13.94
N LEU A 88 -12.53 -22.23 -14.61
CA LEU A 88 -12.27 -20.87 -15.12
C LEU A 88 -11.93 -19.90 -13.97
N LEU A 89 -12.67 -19.98 -12.86
CA LEU A 89 -12.39 -19.18 -11.67
C LEU A 89 -11.02 -19.52 -11.08
N ILE A 90 -10.69 -20.81 -10.95
CA ILE A 90 -9.37 -21.26 -10.48
C ILE A 90 -8.26 -20.74 -11.40
N GLY A 91 -8.43 -20.85 -12.73
CA GLY A 91 -7.48 -20.33 -13.71
C GLY A 91 -7.24 -18.83 -13.57
N GLY A 92 -8.31 -18.05 -13.41
CA GLY A 92 -8.23 -16.62 -13.16
C GLY A 92 -7.57 -16.25 -11.84
N LEU A 93 -7.89 -16.95 -10.75
CA LEU A 93 -7.29 -16.74 -9.45
C LEU A 93 -5.79 -17.07 -9.45
N LEU A 94 -5.40 -18.20 -10.04
CA LEU A 94 -4.00 -18.58 -10.21
C LEU A 94 -3.25 -17.54 -11.05
N GLY A 95 -3.84 -17.10 -12.16
CA GLY A 95 -3.29 -16.01 -12.96
C GLY A 95 -3.05 -14.75 -12.14
N TYR A 96 -4.06 -14.30 -11.39
CA TYR A 96 -4.00 -13.10 -10.56
C TYR A 96 -2.90 -13.15 -9.50
N LEU A 97 -2.72 -14.31 -8.86
CA LEU A 97 -1.68 -14.52 -7.82
C LEU A 97 -0.26 -14.41 -8.38
N VAL A 98 -0.04 -14.83 -9.63
CA VAL A 98 1.28 -14.72 -10.28
C VAL A 98 1.57 -13.28 -10.71
N GLY A 99 0.56 -12.46 -10.98
CA GLY A 99 0.70 -11.10 -11.51
C GLY A 99 1.73 -10.20 -10.84
N PRO A 100 1.72 -10.01 -9.50
CA PRO A 100 2.68 -9.14 -8.82
C PRO A 100 4.16 -9.51 -9.05
N THR A 101 4.47 -10.76 -9.38
CA THR A 101 5.85 -11.16 -9.74
C THR A 101 6.30 -10.49 -11.05
N PHE A 102 5.40 -10.42 -12.04
CA PHE A 102 5.61 -9.71 -13.28
C PHE A 102 5.62 -8.19 -13.08
N GLY A 103 4.66 -7.65 -12.31
CA GLY A 103 4.61 -6.21 -12.00
C GLY A 103 5.89 -5.69 -11.36
N ASN A 104 6.43 -6.42 -10.37
CA ASN A 104 7.68 -6.08 -9.71
C ASN A 104 8.88 -6.19 -10.65
N THR A 105 8.88 -7.18 -11.53
CA THR A 105 9.95 -7.36 -12.54
C THR A 105 9.95 -6.19 -13.52
N ILE A 106 8.78 -5.81 -14.04
CA ILE A 106 8.62 -4.64 -14.91
C ILE A 106 9.14 -3.38 -14.21
N PHE A 107 8.74 -3.13 -12.96
CA PHE A 107 9.20 -1.98 -12.20
C PHE A 107 10.73 -1.95 -12.05
N LYS A 108 11.35 -3.07 -11.66
CA LYS A 108 12.81 -3.17 -11.49
C LYS A 108 13.57 -2.93 -12.79
N LEU A 109 13.04 -3.40 -13.92
CA LEU A 109 13.64 -3.19 -15.23
C LEU A 109 13.49 -1.72 -15.68
N SER A 110 12.29 -1.14 -15.57
CA SER A 110 12.02 0.24 -15.96
C SER A 110 12.80 1.27 -15.13
N TYR A 111 12.98 1.02 -13.82
CA TYR A 111 13.61 1.96 -12.89
C TYR A 111 14.96 1.49 -12.34
N LYS A 112 15.67 0.60 -13.06
CA LYS A 112 16.94 -0.01 -12.63
C LYS A 112 17.96 1.00 -12.09
N LYS A 113 18.09 2.16 -12.73
CA LYS A 113 19.03 3.24 -12.33
C LYS A 113 18.70 3.85 -10.97
N HIS A 114 17.42 3.96 -10.63
CA HIS A 114 16.95 4.57 -9.38
C HIS A 114 16.75 3.54 -8.25
N LEU A 115 16.80 2.24 -8.57
CA LEU A 115 16.46 1.16 -7.65
C LEU A 115 17.32 1.14 -6.36
N PRO A 116 18.65 1.35 -6.38
CA PRO A 116 19.45 1.37 -5.15
C PRO A 116 19.03 2.49 -4.19
N GLN A 117 18.76 3.68 -4.74
CA GLN A 117 18.35 4.86 -3.98
C GLN A 117 16.91 4.70 -3.45
N TYR A 118 16.02 4.16 -4.29
CA TYR A 118 14.66 3.81 -3.90
C TYR A 118 14.66 2.85 -2.72
N ASN A 119 15.42 1.75 -2.80
CA ASN A 119 15.52 0.75 -1.72
C ASN A 119 16.11 1.34 -0.43
N ALA A 120 17.09 2.25 -0.54
CA ALA A 120 17.66 2.92 0.63
C ALA A 120 16.63 3.83 1.33
N MET A 121 15.86 4.62 0.56
CA MET A 121 14.79 5.45 1.10
C MET A 121 13.62 4.62 1.63
N ASP A 122 13.30 3.50 0.99
CA ASP A 122 12.24 2.60 1.43
C ASP A 122 12.54 2.03 2.82
N LYS A 123 13.79 1.62 3.07
CA LYS A 123 14.25 1.21 4.42
C LYS A 123 14.08 2.33 5.45
N ILE A 124 14.47 3.55 5.11
CA ILE A 124 14.32 4.72 6.00
C ILE A 124 12.83 5.01 6.27
N PHE A 125 11.99 4.92 5.24
CA PHE A 125 10.55 5.10 5.35
C PHE A 125 9.93 4.04 6.29
N LEU A 126 10.25 2.77 6.09
CA LEU A 126 9.76 1.68 6.94
C LEU A 126 10.24 1.80 8.38
N GLN A 127 11.46 2.28 8.62
CA GLN A 127 11.94 2.62 9.96
C GLN A 127 11.10 3.73 10.60
N LYS A 128 10.79 4.79 9.86
CA LYS A 128 9.91 5.87 10.35
C LYS A 128 8.50 5.37 10.64
N VAL A 129 7.93 4.51 9.79
CA VAL A 129 6.63 3.88 10.04
C VAL A 129 6.68 3.01 11.29
N LYS A 130 7.71 2.16 11.43
CA LYS A 130 7.88 1.28 12.60
C LYS A 130 7.94 2.03 13.92
N VAL A 131 8.61 3.19 13.96
CA VAL A 131 8.70 4.01 15.18
C VAL A 131 7.38 4.74 15.48
N ASN A 132 6.65 5.17 14.45
CA ASN A 132 5.46 6.00 14.61
C ASN A 132 4.12 5.23 14.60
N ARG A 133 4.12 3.94 14.26
CA ARG A 133 2.90 3.11 14.27
C ARG A 133 2.36 2.94 15.70
N VAL A 134 1.08 2.64 15.79
CA VAL A 134 0.39 2.38 17.06
C VAL A 134 0.42 0.90 17.43
N ASN A 135 0.21 0.57 18.70
CA ASN A 135 0.04 -0.81 19.14
C ASN A 135 -1.36 -1.31 18.74
N PRO A 136 -1.48 -2.37 17.91
CA PRO A 136 -2.78 -2.87 17.48
C PRO A 136 -3.57 -3.56 18.61
N SER A 137 -2.94 -3.89 19.73
CA SER A 137 -3.59 -4.60 20.85
C SER A 137 -4.67 -3.76 21.52
N SER A 138 -4.61 -2.43 21.42
CA SER A 138 -5.58 -1.49 22.01
C SER A 138 -6.69 -1.09 21.04
N GLN A 139 -6.96 -1.92 20.03
CA GLN A 139 -8.00 -1.66 19.04
C GLN A 139 -9.41 -1.94 19.59
N SER A 140 -10.39 -1.16 19.15
CA SER A 140 -11.80 -1.42 19.44
C SER A 140 -12.66 -1.12 18.21
N PHE A 141 -13.90 -1.61 18.19
CA PHE A 141 -14.83 -1.34 17.08
C PHE A 141 -15.03 0.17 16.85
N SER A 142 -15.07 0.96 17.93
CA SER A 142 -15.19 2.42 17.89
C SER A 142 -13.87 3.16 17.65
N ASN A 143 -12.73 2.47 17.69
CA ASN A 143 -11.40 3.01 17.45
C ASN A 143 -10.55 2.02 16.62
N PRO A 144 -10.79 1.93 15.31
CA PRO A 144 -10.03 1.04 14.44
C PRO A 144 -8.58 1.50 14.29
N VAL A 145 -7.67 0.55 14.13
CA VAL A 145 -6.25 0.83 13.94
C VAL A 145 -6.04 1.49 12.57
N PRO A 146 -5.28 2.61 12.48
CA PRO A 146 -4.86 3.14 11.19
C PRO A 146 -3.94 2.15 10.45
N ASP A 147 -3.63 2.43 9.19
CA ASP A 147 -2.75 1.59 8.36
C ASP A 147 -1.43 1.25 9.09
N TYR A 148 -1.29 0.00 9.54
CA TYR A 148 -0.19 -0.43 10.40
C TYR A 148 1.17 -0.48 9.68
N TYR A 149 1.15 -0.70 8.36
CA TYR A 149 2.35 -0.85 7.53
C TYR A 149 2.66 0.38 6.67
N GLY A 150 1.75 1.35 6.60
CA GLY A 150 1.91 2.55 5.77
C GLY A 150 1.86 2.23 4.27
N GLU A 151 1.14 1.17 3.89
CA GLU A 151 0.96 0.77 2.49
C GLU A 151 0.35 1.89 1.65
N ARG A 152 -0.64 2.59 2.21
CA ARG A 152 -1.43 3.61 1.52
C ARG A 152 -0.81 5.01 1.53
N ILE A 153 0.42 5.15 2.02
CA ILE A 153 1.13 6.42 2.07
C ILE A 153 1.88 6.64 0.75
N TYR A 154 1.39 7.56 -0.09
CA TYR A 154 1.96 7.87 -1.42
C TYR A 154 2.29 9.36 -1.59
N SER A 155 2.27 10.13 -0.51
CA SER A 155 2.67 11.53 -0.51
C SER A 155 3.03 12.00 0.90
N LEU A 156 3.69 13.15 0.99
CA LEU A 156 3.95 13.80 2.28
C LEU A 156 2.66 14.21 3.01
N LYS A 157 1.60 14.52 2.26
CA LYS A 157 0.29 14.85 2.84
C LYS A 157 -0.31 13.62 3.51
N ASP A 158 -0.27 12.47 2.83
CA ASP A 158 -0.77 11.20 3.38
C ASP A 158 0.03 10.78 4.60
N TYR A 159 1.35 10.98 4.59
CA TYR A 159 2.19 10.68 5.75
C TYR A 159 1.84 11.55 6.96
N LYS A 160 1.61 12.86 6.76
CA LYS A 160 1.17 13.75 7.84
C LYS A 160 -0.22 13.39 8.35
N GLN A 161 -1.13 13.00 7.45
CA GLN A 161 -2.46 12.54 7.84
C GLN A 161 -2.36 11.28 8.70
N TRP A 162 -1.60 10.29 8.24
CA TRP A 162 -1.36 9.05 8.96
C TRP A 162 -0.77 9.27 10.36
N LEU A 163 0.18 10.21 10.52
CA LEU A 163 0.68 10.59 11.85
C LEU A 163 -0.41 11.16 12.77
N ARG A 164 -1.34 11.96 12.21
CA ARG A 164 -2.48 12.49 12.98
C ARG A 164 -3.43 11.36 13.36
N ASP A 165 -3.68 10.42 12.47
CA ASP A 165 -4.56 9.27 12.73
C ASP A 165 -3.96 8.37 13.84
N CYS A 166 -2.65 8.12 13.80
CA CYS A 166 -1.92 7.42 14.87
C CYS A 166 -2.04 8.16 16.22
N ASN A 167 -1.91 9.49 16.23
CA ASN A 167 -2.06 10.27 17.46
C ASN A 167 -3.52 10.27 17.97
N ALA A 168 -4.50 10.34 17.08
CA ALA A 168 -5.92 10.25 17.44
C ALA A 168 -6.24 8.87 18.04
N PHE A 169 -5.71 7.79 17.44
CA PHE A 169 -5.86 6.43 17.96
C PHE A 169 -5.25 6.31 19.35
N ARG A 170 -4.02 6.82 19.58
CA ARG A 170 -3.38 6.80 20.91
C ARG A 170 -4.23 7.50 21.96
N ARG A 171 -4.74 8.70 21.64
CA ARG A 171 -5.60 9.45 22.57
C ARG A 171 -6.85 8.66 22.95
N LYS A 172 -7.56 8.12 21.96
CA LYS A 172 -8.76 7.31 22.21
C LYS A 172 -8.43 6.03 22.98
N SER A 173 -7.32 5.36 22.67
CA SER A 173 -6.93 4.15 23.39
C SER A 173 -6.65 4.38 24.87
N GLN A 174 -6.24 5.60 25.27
CA GLN A 174 -6.01 5.93 26.67
C GLN A 174 -7.29 6.33 27.41
N GLU A 175 -8.35 6.69 26.70
CA GLU A 175 -9.62 7.12 27.28
C GLU A 175 -10.55 5.94 27.61
N PHE A 176 -10.39 4.80 26.89
CA PHE A 176 -11.24 3.61 27.02
C PHE A 176 -10.54 2.40 27.67
N LEU A 177 -9.29 2.55 28.14
CA LEU A 177 -8.55 1.57 28.94
C LEU A 177 -8.59 1.98 30.41
#